data_AF-A0A643BYC6-F1
#
_entry.id   AF-A0A643BYC6-F1
#
_cell.length_a   1.000
_cell.length_b   1.000
_cell.length_c   1.000
_cell.angle_alpha   90.00
_cell.angle_beta   90.00
_cell.angle_gamma   90.00
#
_symmetry.space_group_name_H-M   'P 1'
#
loop_
_entity.id
_entity.type
_entity.pdbx_description
1 polymer ?
#
loop_
_entity_poly.entity_id
_entity_poly.type
_entity_poly.pdbx_seq_one_letter_code
_entity_poly.pdbx_strand_id
1 'polypeptide(L)'
;MAIQLTRRGALSLLLFLTPAVMPTWYAGSGYYPDESYNEVYAEEVPQAPALDYRVPRWCYTLNIQDGEATCYSPRGGNYHSSLGTRCELSCDRGFRLIGRRSVQCLPNRRWSGTAYCRRKWCLCVHMRCHALPLITSGTYTCTNGVLLDSRCDYSCSSGYHLEGDRSRICMEDGRWSGGEPVCVDIDPPKIRCPHSREKMAEPEKLTARVYWDPPLVKDSADGTITRVTLRGPEPGSHFPEGEHVIRYTAYDRAYNRASCKFIVKVQVRRCPTLKPPQHGYLTCTSAGDNYGATCEYHCDGGYERQGTPSRVCQSSRQWSGSPPICAPMKINVNVNSAAGLLDQFYEKRRLLIISAPDPSNRYYKMQISMLQQSICGLDLRHVSIIELVGQPPQEVGRIREQQLSASIIEELRQFQRLTRSYFNMVLIDKQGIDRERYMEPVTPEEIFTFIDDYLLSNQELIQRRMQRDICE
;
A
#
# COMPACT_ATOMS: atom_id res chain seq x y z
N MET A 1 -27.05 -41.28 5.25
CA MET A 1 -28.39 -41.84 4.96
C MET A 1 -28.79 -41.41 3.55
N ALA A 2 -29.50 -42.25 2.76
CA ALA A 2 -30.16 -41.95 1.45
C ALA A 2 -29.28 -41.35 0.31
N ILE A 3 -29.08 -41.90 -0.91
CA ILE A 3 -29.72 -42.98 -1.71
C ILE A 3 -31.16 -42.58 -2.13
N GLN A 4 -31.62 -42.50 -3.40
CA GLN A 4 -31.59 -43.37 -4.62
C GLN A 4 -32.08 -42.54 -5.87
N LEU A 5 -32.00 -42.85 -7.19
CA LEU A 5 -31.06 -43.53 -8.12
C LEU A 5 -31.44 -43.21 -9.62
N THR A 6 -30.46 -42.94 -10.51
CA THR A 6 -30.47 -43.15 -12.01
C THR A 6 -31.40 -42.27 -12.92
N ARG A 7 -31.31 -42.23 -14.28
CA ARG A 7 -30.74 -43.17 -15.29
C ARG A 7 -30.46 -42.58 -16.71
N ARG A 8 -29.27 -42.87 -17.31
CA ARG A 8 -28.87 -42.82 -18.78
C ARG A 8 -29.08 -41.48 -19.54
N GLY A 9 -28.37 -41.08 -20.61
CA GLY A 9 -27.24 -41.56 -21.45
C GLY A 9 -27.10 -40.56 -22.65
N ALA A 10 -26.12 -40.57 -23.57
CA ALA A 10 -24.90 -41.35 -23.84
C ALA A 10 -23.89 -40.49 -24.67
N LEU A 11 -22.93 -41.06 -25.41
CA LEU A 11 -21.94 -40.33 -26.26
C LEU A 11 -22.25 -40.37 -27.76
N SER A 12 -21.74 -39.38 -28.51
CA SER A 12 -21.18 -39.56 -29.87
C SER A 12 -20.17 -38.45 -30.23
N LEU A 13 -19.02 -38.84 -30.79
CA LEU A 13 -18.08 -37.94 -31.50
C LEU A 13 -18.30 -38.09 -33.01
N LEU A 14 -18.01 -37.04 -33.78
CA LEU A 14 -17.71 -37.14 -35.22
C LEU A 14 -16.58 -36.16 -35.59
N LEU A 15 -15.44 -36.69 -36.02
CA LEU A 15 -14.47 -36.01 -36.88
C LEU A 15 -14.78 -36.40 -38.34
N PHE A 16 -14.38 -35.56 -39.30
CA PHE A 16 -13.71 -35.90 -40.58
C PHE A 16 -13.43 -34.54 -41.28
N LEU A 17 -12.18 -34.06 -41.32
CA LEU A 17 -11.13 -34.37 -42.30
C LEU A 17 -11.49 -34.02 -43.75
N THR A 18 -10.83 -32.98 -44.27
CA THR A 18 -10.68 -32.69 -45.70
C THR A 18 -9.18 -32.67 -46.06
N PRO A 19 -8.70 -33.48 -47.02
CA PRO A 19 -7.29 -33.54 -47.39
C PRO A 19 -6.95 -32.56 -48.53
N ALA A 20 -5.70 -32.13 -48.58
CA ALA A 20 -5.06 -31.66 -49.82
C ALA A 20 -4.31 -32.83 -50.48
N VAL A 21 -4.14 -32.81 -51.81
CA VAL A 21 -2.99 -33.38 -52.55
C VAL A 21 -3.13 -33.10 -54.07
N MET A 22 -2.04 -32.65 -54.68
CA MET A 22 -1.73 -32.68 -56.14
C MET A 22 -0.86 -33.93 -56.40
N PRO A 23 -0.80 -34.59 -57.58
CA PRO A 23 -0.28 -33.92 -58.79
C PRO A 23 -0.53 -34.52 -60.22
N THR A 24 -0.16 -33.72 -61.22
CA THR A 24 0.55 -34.03 -62.51
C THR A 24 0.14 -35.12 -63.54
N TRP A 25 -0.03 -34.67 -64.79
CA TRP A 25 0.47 -35.20 -66.11
C TRP A 25 0.22 -36.68 -66.52
N TYR A 26 -0.43 -36.90 -67.69
CA TYR A 26 0.20 -37.45 -68.92
C TYR A 26 -0.75 -37.32 -70.16
N ALA A 27 -0.44 -37.94 -71.32
CA ALA A 27 -0.99 -37.57 -72.65
C ALA A 27 -1.43 -38.75 -73.56
N GLY A 28 -2.19 -38.41 -74.63
CA GLY A 28 -2.63 -39.31 -75.74
C GLY A 28 -4.09 -39.81 -75.64
N SER A 29 -4.76 -40.31 -76.70
CA SER A 29 -4.51 -40.24 -78.17
C SER A 29 -5.66 -40.90 -78.98
N GLY A 30 -6.16 -40.27 -80.06
CA GLY A 30 -7.10 -40.86 -81.06
C GLY A 30 -8.58 -40.99 -80.61
N TYR A 31 -9.57 -41.25 -81.48
CA TYR A 31 -9.63 -41.27 -82.97
C TYR A 31 -11.10 -41.06 -83.44
N TYR A 32 -11.34 -40.79 -84.75
CA TYR A 32 -12.68 -40.60 -85.36
C TYR A 32 -13.36 -41.93 -85.80
N PRO A 33 -14.68 -41.97 -86.06
CA PRO A 33 -15.30 -41.59 -87.35
C PRO A 33 -16.38 -40.48 -87.20
N ASP A 34 -16.79 -39.67 -88.19
CA ASP A 34 -16.81 -39.69 -89.67
C ASP A 34 -18.12 -40.18 -90.33
N GLU A 35 -18.62 -39.32 -91.24
CA GLU A 35 -19.64 -39.45 -92.30
C GLU A 35 -20.01 -37.98 -92.70
N SER A 36 -19.46 -37.37 -93.76
CA SER A 36 -19.44 -37.71 -95.20
C SER A 36 -20.75 -37.40 -95.92
N TYR A 37 -20.71 -36.49 -96.91
CA TYR A 37 -21.32 -36.66 -98.24
C TYR A 37 -20.74 -35.62 -99.23
N ASN A 38 -19.89 -36.13 -100.14
CA ASN A 38 -19.86 -35.95 -101.59
C ASN A 38 -20.08 -34.57 -102.24
N GLU A 39 -19.17 -34.18 -103.14
CA GLU A 39 -19.32 -34.46 -104.59
C GLU A 39 -17.98 -34.40 -105.34
N VAL A 40 -17.96 -34.82 -106.61
CA VAL A 40 -16.76 -35.15 -107.42
C VAL A 40 -16.80 -34.40 -108.75
N TYR A 41 -15.65 -33.94 -109.30
CA TYR A 41 -15.32 -34.06 -110.74
C TYR A 41 -13.83 -33.74 -111.03
N ALA A 42 -13.38 -34.22 -112.21
CA ALA A 42 -12.01 -34.44 -112.66
C ALA A 42 -11.01 -33.26 -112.61
N GLU A 43 -9.72 -33.60 -112.49
CA GLU A 43 -8.63 -32.75 -112.99
C GLU A 43 -8.51 -32.88 -114.52
N GLU A 44 -8.46 -31.76 -115.23
CA GLU A 44 -7.77 -31.64 -116.52
C GLU A 44 -6.72 -30.53 -116.40
N VAL A 45 -5.47 -30.85 -116.73
CA VAL A 45 -4.39 -29.85 -116.85
C VAL A 45 -4.24 -29.46 -118.31
N PRO A 46 -4.53 -28.20 -118.67
CA PRO A 46 -3.69 -27.58 -119.68
C PRO A 46 -3.38 -26.08 -119.44
N GLN A 47 -2.12 -25.74 -119.75
CA GLN A 47 -1.57 -24.40 -120.04
C GLN A 47 -1.51 -23.36 -118.90
N ALA A 48 -0.29 -22.90 -118.63
CA ALA A 48 -0.05 -21.74 -117.79
C ALA A 48 -0.52 -20.44 -118.50
N PRO A 49 -1.37 -19.60 -117.88
CA PRO A 49 -1.65 -18.28 -118.43
C PRO A 49 -0.37 -17.44 -118.38
N ALA A 50 0.10 -16.97 -119.53
CA ALA A 50 1.23 -16.06 -119.60
C ALA A 50 0.91 -14.80 -118.78
N LEU A 51 1.63 -14.59 -117.67
CA LEU A 51 1.37 -13.50 -116.74
C LEU A 51 1.64 -12.16 -117.42
N ASP A 52 0.58 -11.42 -117.77
CA ASP A 52 0.74 -10.07 -118.30
C ASP A 52 1.16 -9.10 -117.19
N TYR A 53 2.47 -8.81 -117.17
CA TYR A 53 3.11 -7.88 -116.23
C TYR A 53 2.67 -6.42 -116.41
N ARG A 54 1.74 -6.07 -117.31
CA ARG A 54 1.29 -4.69 -117.55
C ARG A 54 0.48 -4.08 -116.40
N VAL A 55 -0.17 -4.87 -115.54
CA VAL A 55 -1.01 -4.33 -114.46
C VAL A 55 -0.16 -3.67 -113.34
N PRO A 56 -0.34 -2.36 -113.03
CA PRO A 56 0.52 -1.64 -112.08
C PRO A 56 0.12 -1.85 -110.60
N ARG A 57 -1.12 -2.26 -110.32
CA ARG A 57 -1.64 -2.58 -108.99
C ARG A 57 -2.15 -4.03 -108.99
N TRP A 58 -1.36 -4.95 -108.42
CA TRP A 58 -1.68 -6.39 -108.42
C TRP A 58 -2.36 -6.83 -107.13
N CYS A 59 -1.83 -6.39 -105.98
CA CYS A 59 -2.48 -6.47 -104.68
C CYS A 59 -3.14 -5.12 -104.32
N TYR A 60 -4.03 -5.13 -103.32
CA TYR A 60 -4.55 -3.91 -102.72
C TYR A 60 -3.45 -3.17 -101.92
N THR A 61 -3.56 -1.86 -101.79
CA THR A 61 -2.66 -1.03 -100.97
C THR A 61 -2.81 -1.37 -99.48
N LEU A 62 -1.71 -1.64 -98.80
CA LEU A 62 -1.71 -1.82 -97.36
C LEU A 62 -1.98 -0.49 -96.66
N ASN A 63 -2.86 -0.50 -95.66
CA ASN A 63 -3.11 0.59 -94.75
C ASN A 63 -3.10 0.00 -93.33
N ILE A 64 -2.29 0.57 -92.44
CA ILE A 64 -2.13 0.11 -91.06
C ILE A 64 -2.59 1.25 -90.16
N GLN A 65 -3.59 0.98 -89.32
CA GLN A 65 -3.96 1.91 -88.25
C GLN A 65 -2.87 1.89 -87.17
N ASP A 66 -2.46 3.07 -86.71
CA ASP A 66 -1.38 3.29 -85.74
C ASP A 66 -0.01 2.70 -86.19
N GLY A 67 0.32 2.83 -87.48
CA GLY A 67 1.59 2.39 -88.06
C GLY A 67 1.80 2.74 -89.55
N GLU A 68 2.95 2.31 -90.09
CA GLU A 68 3.40 2.58 -91.46
C GLU A 68 3.78 1.27 -92.20
N ALA A 69 3.61 1.24 -93.52
CA ALA A 69 4.00 0.14 -94.40
C ALA A 69 4.97 0.61 -95.50
N THR A 70 6.25 0.25 -95.37
CA THR A 70 7.31 0.68 -96.30
C THR A 70 7.48 -0.35 -97.42
N CYS A 71 7.02 -0.01 -98.63
CA CYS A 71 6.84 -0.96 -99.74
C CYS A 71 7.85 -0.80 -100.90
N TYR A 72 8.64 -1.84 -101.15
CA TYR A 72 9.67 -1.93 -102.20
C TYR A 72 9.22 -2.85 -103.34
N SER A 73 9.15 -2.32 -104.57
CA SER A 73 8.79 -3.09 -105.77
C SER A 73 9.99 -3.43 -106.67
N PRO A 74 10.01 -4.62 -107.29
CA PRO A 74 10.90 -4.94 -108.41
C PRO A 74 10.80 -3.98 -109.62
N ARG A 75 9.71 -3.20 -109.72
CA ARG A 75 9.48 -2.22 -110.81
C ARG A 75 9.97 -0.81 -110.47
N GLY A 76 10.64 -0.60 -109.34
CA GLY A 76 11.09 0.70 -108.88
C GLY A 76 10.08 1.44 -107.98
N GLY A 77 10.51 2.58 -107.43
CA GLY A 77 9.89 3.24 -106.28
C GLY A 77 8.43 3.69 -106.45
N ASN A 78 7.94 3.88 -107.68
CA ASN A 78 6.57 4.37 -107.95
C ASN A 78 5.48 3.29 -107.88
N TYR A 79 5.84 2.04 -107.51
CA TYR A 79 4.89 0.92 -107.42
C TYR A 79 4.90 0.33 -106.00
N HIS A 80 3.77 0.34 -105.30
CA HIS A 80 3.67 -0.16 -103.92
C HIS A 80 2.81 -1.41 -103.75
N SER A 81 2.25 -1.97 -104.84
CA SER A 81 1.45 -3.22 -104.76
C SER A 81 1.50 -4.08 -106.03
N SER A 82 2.57 -4.01 -106.81
CA SER A 82 2.78 -4.90 -107.96
C SER A 82 3.19 -6.32 -107.51
N LEU A 83 3.07 -7.30 -108.42
CA LEU A 83 3.46 -8.68 -108.15
C LEU A 83 4.92 -8.74 -107.67
N GLY A 84 5.17 -9.44 -106.56
CA GLY A 84 6.49 -9.57 -105.97
C GLY A 84 6.94 -8.42 -105.07
N THR A 85 6.23 -7.28 -105.01
CA THR A 85 6.50 -6.19 -104.04
C THR A 85 6.55 -6.73 -102.61
N ARG A 86 7.55 -6.30 -101.83
CA ARG A 86 7.69 -6.60 -100.39
C ARG A 86 7.51 -5.33 -99.58
N CYS A 87 6.72 -5.40 -98.50
CA CYS A 87 6.53 -4.31 -97.55
C CYS A 87 6.98 -4.72 -96.15
N GLU A 88 7.75 -3.87 -95.48
CA GLU A 88 8.05 -4.00 -94.04
C GLU A 88 7.09 -3.11 -93.24
N LEU A 89 6.56 -3.64 -92.14
CA LEU A 89 5.43 -3.09 -91.40
C LEU A 89 5.87 -2.67 -89.99
N SER A 90 5.70 -1.40 -89.66
CA SER A 90 6.06 -0.80 -88.37
C SER A 90 4.84 -0.17 -87.68
N CYS A 91 4.84 -0.15 -86.35
CA CYS A 91 3.80 0.51 -85.55
C CYS A 91 4.33 1.77 -84.88
N ASP A 92 3.42 2.71 -84.61
CA ASP A 92 3.72 3.95 -83.93
C ASP A 92 4.13 3.75 -82.46
N ARG A 93 4.80 4.77 -81.90
CA ARG A 93 5.28 4.76 -80.51
C ARG A 93 4.11 4.51 -79.54
N GLY A 94 4.21 3.42 -78.77
CA GLY A 94 3.19 3.00 -77.82
C GLY A 94 2.33 1.82 -78.29
N PHE A 95 2.48 1.38 -79.53
CA PHE A 95 1.82 0.19 -80.07
C PHE A 95 2.84 -0.95 -80.27
N ARG A 96 2.34 -2.19 -80.39
CA ARG A 96 3.12 -3.36 -80.82
C ARG A 96 2.48 -4.01 -82.04
N LEU A 97 3.32 -4.42 -82.99
CA LEU A 97 2.87 -5.17 -84.16
C LEU A 97 2.41 -6.57 -83.75
N ILE A 98 1.22 -6.98 -84.19
CA ILE A 98 0.68 -8.32 -84.06
C ILE A 98 0.48 -8.87 -85.47
N GLY A 99 1.36 -9.78 -85.91
CA GLY A 99 1.33 -10.38 -87.25
C GLY A 99 2.72 -10.53 -87.86
N ARG A 100 2.81 -10.62 -89.18
CA ARG A 100 4.10 -10.67 -89.90
C ARG A 100 4.68 -9.27 -90.09
N ARG A 101 5.95 -9.05 -89.71
CA ARG A 101 6.65 -7.77 -89.95
C ARG A 101 6.96 -7.50 -91.43
N SER A 102 7.02 -8.54 -92.25
CA SER A 102 7.33 -8.46 -93.68
C SER A 102 6.29 -9.24 -94.47
N VAL A 103 5.72 -8.63 -95.51
CA VAL A 103 4.71 -9.25 -96.38
C VAL A 103 5.04 -9.03 -97.85
N GLN A 104 4.74 -10.01 -98.69
CA GLN A 104 4.99 -9.96 -100.13
C GLN A 104 3.71 -10.16 -100.94
N CYS A 105 3.55 -9.42 -102.04
CA CYS A 105 2.40 -9.53 -102.94
C CYS A 105 2.53 -10.77 -103.83
N LEU A 106 1.57 -11.70 -103.72
CA LEU A 106 1.60 -13.03 -104.34
C LEU A 106 0.82 -13.08 -105.67
N PRO A 107 1.03 -14.12 -106.52
CA PRO A 107 0.30 -14.32 -107.78
C PRO A 107 -1.24 -14.29 -107.61
N ASN A 108 -1.75 -14.81 -106.49
CA ASN A 108 -3.18 -14.82 -106.15
C ASN A 108 -3.77 -13.44 -105.73
N ARG A 109 -3.06 -12.33 -105.98
CA ARG A 109 -3.45 -10.94 -105.68
C ARG A 109 -3.65 -10.64 -104.19
N ARG A 110 -3.13 -11.49 -103.30
CA ARG A 110 -3.13 -11.29 -101.84
C ARG A 110 -1.71 -11.09 -101.32
N TRP A 111 -1.61 -10.47 -100.14
CA TRP A 111 -0.35 -10.38 -99.39
C TRP A 111 -0.07 -11.70 -98.65
N SER A 112 1.19 -12.04 -98.45
CA SER A 112 1.66 -13.27 -97.78
C SER A 112 1.38 -13.35 -96.27
N GLY A 113 0.43 -12.57 -95.77
CA GLY A 113 0.04 -12.46 -94.36
C GLY A 113 -0.56 -11.09 -94.06
N THR A 114 -0.97 -10.91 -92.80
CA THR A 114 -1.48 -9.64 -92.26
C THR A 114 -0.72 -9.27 -90.99
N ALA A 115 -0.82 -8.00 -90.61
CA ALA A 115 -0.45 -7.51 -89.29
C ALA A 115 -1.33 -6.31 -88.92
N TYR A 116 -1.49 -6.07 -87.62
CA TYR A 116 -2.15 -4.89 -87.08
C TYR A 116 -1.41 -4.40 -85.84
N CYS A 117 -1.53 -3.10 -85.55
CA CYS A 117 -0.92 -2.49 -84.37
C CYS A 117 -1.89 -2.59 -83.19
N ARG A 118 -1.38 -3.01 -82.02
CA ARG A 118 -2.16 -3.09 -80.78
C ARG A 118 -1.46 -2.33 -79.67
N ARG A 119 -2.18 -1.41 -79.03
CA ARG A 119 -1.68 -0.55 -77.95
C ARG A 119 -1.01 -1.38 -76.84
N LYS A 120 0.19 -0.95 -76.43
CA LYS A 120 0.97 -1.57 -75.36
C LYS A 120 0.42 -1.11 -74.01
N TRP A 121 -0.08 -2.04 -73.20
CA TRP A 121 -0.45 -1.75 -71.81
C TRP A 121 0.81 -1.41 -70.99
N CYS A 122 0.74 -0.35 -70.19
CA CYS A 122 1.76 0.02 -69.22
C CYS A 122 1.24 -0.30 -67.82
N LEU A 123 1.96 -1.14 -67.06
CA LEU A 123 1.53 -1.58 -65.73
C LEU A 123 1.71 -0.53 -64.63
N CYS A 124 2.51 0.52 -64.88
CA CYS A 124 3.01 1.43 -63.84
C CYS A 124 1.94 2.30 -63.15
N VAL A 125 0.70 2.34 -63.67
CA VAL A 125 -0.32 3.32 -63.26
C VAL A 125 -1.01 2.96 -61.93
N HIS A 126 -0.86 1.73 -61.42
CA HIS A 126 -1.54 1.24 -60.20
C HIS A 126 -0.58 0.54 -59.21
N MET A 127 0.64 1.08 -59.06
CA MET A 127 1.51 0.74 -57.93
C MET A 127 0.87 1.26 -56.63
N ARG A 128 0.70 0.38 -55.65
CA ARG A 128 0.04 0.67 -54.36
C ARG A 128 0.73 -0.10 -53.24
N CYS A 129 0.86 0.53 -52.08
CA CYS A 129 1.32 -0.13 -50.87
C CYS A 129 0.21 -1.00 -50.26
N HIS A 130 0.60 -1.86 -49.33
CA HIS A 130 -0.36 -2.57 -48.49
C HIS A 130 -1.13 -1.58 -47.59
N ALA A 131 -2.35 -1.95 -47.20
CA ALA A 131 -3.12 -1.20 -46.23
C ALA A 131 -2.39 -1.21 -44.86
N LEU A 132 -2.26 -0.02 -44.27
CA LEU A 132 -1.71 0.12 -42.92
C LEU A 132 -2.69 -0.47 -41.89
N PRO A 133 -2.19 -1.16 -40.84
CA PRO A 133 -3.04 -1.65 -39.76
C PRO A 133 -3.51 -0.51 -38.85
N LEU A 134 -4.55 -0.79 -38.06
CA LEU A 134 -5.03 0.12 -37.01
C LEU A 134 -4.05 0.12 -35.84
N ILE A 135 -3.66 1.31 -35.37
CA ILE A 135 -2.80 1.49 -34.19
C ILE A 135 -3.66 1.57 -32.93
N THR A 136 -3.28 0.82 -31.90
CA THR A 136 -3.90 0.91 -30.57
C THR A 136 -3.60 2.27 -29.95
N SER A 137 -4.64 2.97 -29.49
CA SER A 137 -4.54 4.30 -28.88
C SER A 137 -3.86 5.37 -29.77
N GLY A 138 -4.05 5.27 -31.09
CA GLY A 138 -3.60 6.26 -32.05
C GLY A 138 -4.40 6.25 -33.36
N THR A 139 -4.06 7.20 -34.23
CA THR A 139 -4.66 7.41 -35.55
C THR A 139 -3.59 7.82 -36.56
N TYR A 140 -3.92 7.80 -37.85
CA TYR A 140 -3.06 8.32 -38.90
C TYR A 140 -3.89 8.97 -40.01
N THR A 141 -3.30 9.94 -40.70
CA THR A 141 -3.90 10.63 -41.86
C THR A 141 -2.98 10.53 -43.06
N CYS A 142 -3.49 10.01 -44.17
CA CYS A 142 -2.72 9.80 -45.41
C CYS A 142 -3.17 10.78 -46.50
N THR A 143 -2.23 11.38 -47.23
CA THR A 143 -2.54 12.33 -48.31
C THR A 143 -3.29 11.68 -49.47
N ASN A 144 -2.85 10.51 -49.93
CA ASN A 144 -3.40 9.79 -51.09
C ASN A 144 -3.70 8.32 -50.76
N GLY A 145 -4.10 8.03 -49.51
CA GLY A 145 -4.39 6.67 -49.05
C GLY A 145 -3.17 5.75 -49.19
N VAL A 146 -3.28 4.67 -49.96
CA VAL A 146 -2.23 3.66 -50.19
C VAL A 146 -1.53 3.78 -51.56
N LEU A 147 -1.71 4.88 -52.28
CA LEU A 147 -1.05 5.12 -53.56
C LEU A 147 0.45 5.45 -53.39
N LEU A 148 1.23 5.25 -54.44
CA LEU A 148 2.63 5.71 -54.54
C LEU A 148 2.76 7.19 -54.14
N ASP A 149 3.84 7.55 -53.45
CA ASP A 149 4.13 8.88 -52.89
C ASP A 149 3.09 9.43 -51.89
N SER A 150 2.07 8.64 -51.52
CA SER A 150 1.19 8.96 -50.39
C SER A 150 2.03 9.06 -49.12
N ARG A 151 1.85 10.14 -48.37
CA ARG A 151 2.44 10.37 -47.05
C ARG A 151 1.37 10.15 -46.00
N CYS A 152 1.64 9.26 -45.03
CA CYS A 152 0.83 9.07 -43.85
C CYS A 152 1.54 9.66 -42.63
N ASP A 153 0.92 10.64 -41.98
CA ASP A 153 1.37 11.21 -40.71
C ASP A 153 0.59 10.57 -39.55
N TYR A 154 1.29 10.24 -38.47
CA TYR A 154 0.77 9.48 -37.33
C TYR A 154 0.61 10.36 -36.08
N SER A 155 -0.44 10.08 -35.30
CA SER A 155 -0.80 10.82 -34.09
C SER A 155 -1.37 9.88 -33.02
N CYS A 156 -0.85 9.97 -31.79
CA CYS A 156 -1.37 9.20 -30.66
C CYS A 156 -2.49 9.95 -29.92
N SER A 157 -3.33 9.20 -29.20
CA SER A 157 -4.31 9.74 -28.26
C SER A 157 -3.64 10.48 -27.10
N SER A 158 -4.39 11.34 -26.39
CA SER A 158 -3.94 11.95 -25.13
C SER A 158 -3.32 10.92 -24.19
N GLY A 159 -2.21 11.28 -23.53
CA GLY A 159 -1.46 10.41 -22.61
C GLY A 159 -0.50 9.42 -23.29
N TYR A 160 -0.70 9.13 -24.58
CA TYR A 160 0.19 8.25 -25.34
C TYR A 160 1.22 9.04 -26.15
N HIS A 161 2.46 8.55 -26.16
CA HIS A 161 3.57 9.10 -26.93
C HIS A 161 3.92 8.16 -28.09
N LEU A 162 4.37 8.73 -29.21
CA LEU A 162 4.69 7.96 -30.42
C LEU A 162 6.16 7.52 -30.40
N GLU A 163 6.38 6.21 -30.40
CA GLU A 163 7.69 5.58 -30.60
C GLU A 163 7.79 5.05 -32.04
N GLY A 164 8.89 5.36 -32.74
CA GLY A 164 9.08 5.06 -34.17
C GLY A 164 8.88 6.26 -35.09
N ASP A 165 8.68 6.00 -36.39
CA ASP A 165 8.62 7.05 -37.40
C ASP A 165 7.27 7.79 -37.40
N ARG A 166 7.29 9.10 -37.10
CA ARG A 166 6.10 9.98 -37.12
C ARG A 166 5.36 10.00 -38.46
N SER A 167 6.06 9.72 -39.56
CA SER A 167 5.47 9.78 -40.90
C SER A 167 6.13 8.80 -41.85
N ARG A 168 5.32 8.11 -42.66
CA ARG A 168 5.77 7.11 -43.64
C ARG A 168 5.26 7.46 -45.04
N ILE A 169 6.05 7.11 -46.05
CA ILE A 169 5.76 7.38 -47.47
C ILE A 169 5.67 6.05 -48.21
N CYS A 170 4.70 5.90 -49.12
CA CYS A 170 4.59 4.72 -49.96
C CYS A 170 5.62 4.75 -51.09
N MET A 171 6.49 3.74 -51.17
CA MET A 171 7.64 3.68 -52.07
C MET A 171 7.38 2.81 -53.31
N GLU A 172 8.24 2.92 -54.33
CA GLU A 172 8.14 2.19 -55.60
C GLU A 172 8.20 0.65 -55.47
N ASP A 173 8.69 0.12 -54.34
CA ASP A 173 8.70 -1.33 -54.05
C ASP A 173 7.38 -1.86 -53.47
N GLY A 174 6.37 -0.99 -53.28
CA GLY A 174 5.09 -1.33 -52.66
C GLY A 174 5.12 -1.40 -51.13
N ARG A 175 6.19 -0.87 -50.49
CA ARG A 175 6.32 -0.81 -49.03
C ARG A 175 6.27 0.63 -48.52
N TRP A 176 5.93 0.75 -47.24
CA TRP A 176 6.00 2.00 -46.51
C TRP A 176 7.42 2.24 -46.00
N SER A 177 7.95 3.45 -46.18
CA SER A 177 9.24 3.86 -45.64
C SER A 177 9.30 3.75 -44.12
N GLY A 178 10.48 3.53 -43.56
CA GLY A 178 10.70 3.56 -42.11
C GLY A 178 10.04 2.43 -41.32
N GLY A 179 10.19 2.50 -40.00
CA GLY A 179 9.59 1.57 -39.05
C GLY A 179 8.08 1.77 -38.89
N GLU A 180 7.41 0.79 -38.27
CA GLU A 180 6.02 0.91 -37.86
C GLU A 180 5.94 1.60 -36.49
N PRO A 181 5.23 2.74 -36.36
CA PRO A 181 5.15 3.45 -35.09
C PRO A 181 4.13 2.86 -34.13
N VAL A 182 4.42 2.92 -32.83
CA VAL A 182 3.57 2.43 -31.75
C VAL A 182 3.27 3.57 -30.79
N CYS A 183 2.01 3.64 -30.31
CA CYS A 183 1.61 4.57 -29.26
C CYS A 183 1.79 3.90 -27.89
N VAL A 184 2.75 4.38 -27.11
CA VAL A 184 3.12 3.86 -25.78
C VAL A 184 2.72 4.84 -24.67
N ASP A 185 2.23 4.30 -23.56
CA ASP A 185 1.92 5.10 -22.36
C ASP A 185 3.16 5.20 -21.47
N ILE A 186 3.62 6.44 -21.25
CA ILE A 186 4.75 6.80 -20.38
C ILE A 186 4.37 7.91 -19.37
N ASP A 187 3.09 8.29 -19.29
CA ASP A 187 2.59 9.46 -18.55
C ASP A 187 2.11 9.00 -17.15
N PRO A 188 2.87 9.19 -16.05
CA PRO A 188 2.53 8.58 -14.77
C PRO A 188 1.20 9.11 -14.18
N PRO A 189 0.42 8.26 -13.49
CA PRO A 189 -0.94 8.58 -13.08
C PRO A 189 -1.01 9.75 -12.08
N LYS A 190 -1.89 10.71 -12.33
CA LYS A 190 -1.98 11.97 -11.59
C LYS A 190 -2.78 11.75 -10.30
N ILE A 191 -2.08 11.75 -9.16
CA ILE A 191 -2.67 11.56 -7.82
C ILE A 191 -2.99 12.91 -7.17
N ARG A 192 -4.25 13.12 -6.75
CA ARG A 192 -4.62 14.22 -5.84
C ARG A 192 -4.65 13.70 -4.41
N CYS A 193 -3.78 14.28 -3.58
CA CYS A 193 -3.38 13.71 -2.29
C CYS A 193 -4.00 14.45 -1.11
N PRO A 194 -4.36 13.76 -0.01
CA PRO A 194 -4.81 14.41 1.21
C PRO A 194 -3.77 15.41 1.74
N HIS A 195 -4.25 16.52 2.29
CA HIS A 195 -3.39 17.47 3.00
C HIS A 195 -2.87 16.85 4.32
N SER A 196 -1.65 17.21 4.72
CA SER A 196 -1.13 16.90 6.06
C SER A 196 -2.07 17.43 7.16
N ARG A 197 -2.17 16.69 8.26
CA ARG A 197 -3.13 16.99 9.35
C ARG A 197 -2.43 16.91 10.70
N GLU A 198 -2.82 17.78 11.62
CA GLU A 198 -2.47 17.66 13.03
C GLU A 198 -3.69 17.21 13.85
N LYS A 199 -3.46 16.36 14.85
CA LYS A 199 -4.43 15.98 15.87
C LYS A 199 -3.83 16.04 17.26
N MET A 200 -4.59 16.57 18.21
CA MET A 200 -4.32 16.43 19.63
C MET A 200 -4.85 15.07 20.10
N ALA A 201 -4.14 14.42 21.03
CA ALA A 201 -4.69 13.27 21.75
C ALA A 201 -5.89 13.67 22.62
N GLU A 202 -6.80 12.71 22.84
CA GLU A 202 -7.94 12.85 23.75
C GLU A 202 -7.49 12.79 25.22
N PRO A 203 -8.33 13.24 26.19
CA PRO A 203 -8.03 13.12 27.61
C PRO A 203 -7.62 11.69 28.01
N GLU A 204 -6.61 11.59 28.88
CA GLU A 204 -5.99 10.36 29.37
C GLU A 204 -5.37 9.43 28.29
N LYS A 205 -5.30 9.85 27.02
CA LYS A 205 -4.71 9.05 25.93
C LYS A 205 -3.37 9.63 25.47
N LEU A 206 -2.52 8.73 24.97
CA LEU A 206 -1.29 9.05 24.23
C LEU A 206 -1.44 8.87 22.71
N THR A 207 -2.64 8.49 22.26
CA THR A 207 -2.94 8.25 20.84
C THR A 207 -4.13 9.07 20.39
N ALA A 208 -4.16 9.41 19.11
CA ALA A 208 -5.32 10.00 18.44
C ALA A 208 -5.84 9.04 17.36
N ARG A 209 -7.17 8.95 17.18
CA ARG A 209 -7.76 8.24 16.05
C ARG A 209 -7.88 9.20 14.86
N VAL A 210 -7.29 8.85 13.71
CA VAL A 210 -7.15 9.78 12.58
C VAL A 210 -7.73 9.18 11.31
N TYR A 211 -8.59 9.95 10.63
CA TYR A 211 -9.26 9.57 9.39
C TYR A 211 -8.88 10.54 8.26
N TRP A 212 -8.86 10.02 7.03
CA TRP A 212 -8.74 10.78 5.78
C TRP A 212 -9.36 9.94 4.64
N ASP A 213 -9.81 10.61 3.59
CA ASP A 213 -10.35 9.96 2.40
C ASP A 213 -9.21 9.42 1.50
N PRO A 214 -9.38 8.28 0.82
CA PRO A 214 -8.40 7.78 -0.14
C PRO A 214 -8.07 8.81 -1.24
N PRO A 215 -6.81 8.87 -1.72
CA PRO A 215 -6.42 9.84 -2.74
C PRO A 215 -7.14 9.60 -4.06
N LEU A 216 -7.57 10.67 -4.72
CA LEU A 216 -8.18 10.59 -6.05
C LEU A 216 -7.08 10.46 -7.11
N VAL A 217 -6.85 9.24 -7.58
CA VAL A 217 -5.97 8.94 -8.71
C VAL A 217 -6.75 9.12 -10.02
N LYS A 218 -6.12 9.71 -11.04
CA LYS A 218 -6.57 9.67 -12.43
C LYS A 218 -5.40 9.44 -13.36
N ASP A 219 -5.52 8.47 -14.25
CA ASP A 219 -4.61 8.35 -15.38
C ASP A 219 -5.01 9.32 -16.55
N SER A 220 -4.09 9.54 -17.49
CA SER A 220 -4.19 10.47 -18.63
C SER A 220 -4.32 9.80 -20.00
N ALA A 221 -4.08 8.48 -20.07
CA ALA A 221 -3.99 7.67 -21.27
C ALA A 221 -5.23 6.78 -21.46
N ASP A 222 -5.48 5.83 -20.55
CA ASP A 222 -6.68 4.96 -20.55
C ASP A 222 -7.56 5.11 -19.29
N GLY A 223 -7.12 5.87 -18.29
CA GLY A 223 -7.86 6.10 -17.05
C GLY A 223 -7.85 4.91 -16.07
N THR A 224 -7.18 3.81 -16.41
CA THR A 224 -7.24 2.52 -15.70
C THR A 224 -6.06 2.35 -14.76
N ILE A 225 -6.36 2.23 -13.46
CA ILE A 225 -5.37 2.10 -12.40
C ILE A 225 -5.33 0.64 -11.96
N THR A 226 -4.21 -0.05 -12.17
CA THR A 226 -4.08 -1.48 -11.85
C THR A 226 -3.92 -1.74 -10.36
N ARG A 227 -3.24 -0.83 -9.64
CA ARG A 227 -2.94 -1.00 -8.21
C ARG A 227 -2.72 0.33 -7.51
N VAL A 228 -3.35 0.49 -6.35
CA VAL A 228 -2.97 1.51 -5.36
C VAL A 228 -2.42 0.79 -4.12
N THR A 229 -1.35 1.32 -3.54
CA THR A 229 -0.71 0.79 -2.34
C THR A 229 -0.53 1.87 -1.28
N LEU A 230 -0.84 1.53 -0.03
CA LEU A 230 -0.60 2.34 1.15
C LEU A 230 0.68 1.88 1.85
N ARG A 231 1.47 2.81 2.39
CA ARG A 231 2.53 2.59 3.38
C ARG A 231 2.38 3.62 4.51
N GLY A 232 2.49 3.14 5.75
CA GLY A 232 2.12 3.90 6.96
C GLY A 232 0.87 3.29 7.62
N PRO A 233 0.44 3.80 8.79
CA PRO A 233 -0.77 3.31 9.45
C PRO A 233 -2.06 3.61 8.64
N GLU A 234 -3.14 2.90 8.95
CA GLU A 234 -4.38 2.90 8.17
C GLU A 234 -5.36 4.02 8.55
N PRO A 235 -6.20 4.50 7.62
CA PRO A 235 -7.25 5.48 7.95
C PRO A 235 -8.23 4.90 8.97
N GLY A 236 -8.42 5.62 10.07
CA GLY A 236 -9.24 5.19 11.21
C GLY A 236 -8.51 4.33 12.23
N SER A 237 -7.19 4.11 12.11
CA SER A 237 -6.38 3.50 13.17
C SER A 237 -6.04 4.50 14.29
N HIS A 238 -5.44 3.99 15.37
CA HIS A 238 -4.85 4.81 16.43
C HIS A 238 -3.40 5.14 16.09
N PHE A 239 -3.04 6.42 16.23
CA PHE A 239 -1.71 6.96 15.96
C PHE A 239 -1.07 7.41 17.29
N PRO A 240 0.13 6.93 17.66
CA PRO A 240 0.86 7.43 18.83
C PRO A 240 1.44 8.82 18.58
N GLU A 241 1.86 9.49 19.66
CA GLU A 241 2.58 10.77 19.62
C GLU A 241 3.75 10.78 18.61
N GLY A 242 3.88 11.86 17.84
CA GLY A 242 4.92 12.02 16.81
C GLY A 242 4.39 12.34 15.42
N GLU A 243 5.26 12.23 14.41
CA GLU A 243 4.95 12.51 13.00
C GLU A 243 4.95 11.23 12.16
N HIS A 244 3.83 10.94 11.53
CA HIS A 244 3.59 9.72 10.77
C HIS A 244 3.48 10.03 9.28
N VAL A 245 4.42 9.53 8.49
CA VAL A 245 4.44 9.75 7.03
C VAL A 245 3.57 8.71 6.34
N ILE A 246 2.38 9.13 5.90
CA ILE A 246 1.52 8.33 5.05
C ILE A 246 1.99 8.47 3.61
N ARG A 247 2.18 7.36 2.90
CA ARG A 247 2.55 7.33 1.48
C ARG A 247 1.58 6.46 0.69
N TYR A 248 1.03 7.02 -0.38
CA TYR A 248 0.32 6.27 -1.41
C TYR A 248 1.19 6.16 -2.67
N THR A 249 1.19 4.99 -3.30
CA THR A 249 1.79 4.75 -4.62
C THR A 249 0.77 4.07 -5.52
N ALA A 250 0.49 4.65 -6.69
CA ALA A 250 -0.41 4.14 -7.70
C ALA A 250 0.35 3.70 -8.96
N TYR A 251 -0.20 2.69 -9.65
CA TYR A 251 0.31 2.12 -10.89
C TYR A 251 -0.82 2.09 -11.94
N ASP A 252 -0.51 2.51 -13.16
CA ASP A 252 -1.37 2.38 -14.35
C ASP A 252 -1.25 0.97 -14.97
N ARG A 253 -1.64 0.84 -16.24
CA ARG A 253 -1.58 -0.40 -17.03
C ARG A 253 -0.22 -0.66 -17.70
N ALA A 254 0.54 0.39 -18.02
CA ALA A 254 1.90 0.30 -18.57
C ALA A 254 2.98 0.08 -17.48
N TYR A 255 2.55 0.07 -16.20
CA TYR A 255 3.39 0.02 -14.99
C TYR A 255 4.18 1.31 -14.71
N ASN A 256 3.82 2.45 -15.31
CA ASN A 256 4.33 3.72 -14.79
C ASN A 256 3.75 3.93 -13.37
N ARG A 257 4.47 4.70 -12.55
CA ARG A 257 4.15 4.84 -11.13
C ARG A 257 4.20 6.28 -10.68
N ALA A 258 3.19 6.67 -9.94
CA ALA A 258 3.19 7.91 -9.17
C ALA A 258 3.15 7.59 -7.68
N SER A 259 3.78 8.43 -6.86
CA SER A 259 3.63 8.35 -5.40
C SER A 259 3.53 9.72 -4.79
N CYS A 260 2.76 9.85 -3.74
CA CYS A 260 2.74 11.04 -2.90
C CYS A 260 2.70 10.70 -1.43
N LYS A 261 3.01 11.70 -0.60
CA LYS A 261 3.10 11.59 0.84
C LYS A 261 2.41 12.77 1.51
N PHE A 262 1.83 12.54 2.67
CA PHE A 262 1.41 13.58 3.61
C PHE A 262 1.75 13.14 5.04
N ILE A 263 1.68 14.08 5.99
CA ILE A 263 2.07 13.84 7.38
C ILE A 263 0.84 13.90 8.27
N VAL A 264 0.67 12.89 9.12
CA VAL A 264 -0.24 12.90 10.25
C VAL A 264 0.58 13.17 11.50
N LYS A 265 0.43 14.35 12.09
CA LYS A 265 1.10 14.74 13.34
C LYS A 265 0.17 14.55 14.52
N VAL A 266 0.58 13.76 15.50
CA VAL A 266 -0.13 13.61 16.78
C VAL A 266 0.66 14.29 17.87
N GLN A 267 0.03 15.27 18.53
CA GLN A 267 0.58 15.93 19.71
C GLN A 267 -0.15 15.48 20.97
N VAL A 268 0.59 15.12 22.01
CA VAL A 268 0.04 15.00 23.37
C VAL A 268 0.30 16.32 24.10
N ARG A 269 -0.73 16.89 24.72
CA ARG A 269 -0.55 18.02 25.64
C ARG A 269 -0.02 17.46 26.96
N ARG A 270 1.15 17.91 27.39
CA ARG A 270 1.81 17.48 28.64
C ARG A 270 1.92 18.65 29.61
N CYS A 271 1.69 18.40 30.89
CA CYS A 271 1.93 19.32 32.00
C CYS A 271 3.34 19.10 32.60
N PRO A 272 3.89 20.04 33.38
CA PRO A 272 5.16 19.83 34.08
C PRO A 272 5.10 18.62 35.02
N THR A 273 6.12 17.76 35.01
CA THR A 273 6.18 16.56 35.87
C THR A 273 6.04 16.94 37.35
N LEU A 274 5.08 16.33 38.05
CA LEU A 274 4.90 16.54 39.49
C LEU A 274 6.00 15.82 40.29
N LYS A 275 6.38 16.40 41.42
CA LYS A 275 7.24 15.76 42.42
C LYS A 275 6.38 15.27 43.59
N PRO A 276 6.75 14.15 44.24
CA PRO A 276 6.19 13.75 45.53
C PRO A 276 6.22 14.89 46.56
N PRO A 277 5.26 14.96 47.49
CA PRO A 277 5.36 15.84 48.66
C PRO A 277 6.46 15.33 49.60
N GLN A 278 6.92 16.17 50.53
CA GLN A 278 7.70 15.67 51.66
C GLN A 278 6.81 14.78 52.54
N HIS A 279 7.33 13.64 52.98
CA HIS A 279 6.58 12.63 53.75
C HIS A 279 5.30 12.16 53.06
N GLY A 280 5.43 11.80 51.78
CA GLY A 280 4.37 11.19 51.01
C GLY A 280 4.80 10.85 49.58
N TYR A 281 3.87 10.30 48.81
CA TYR A 281 4.06 9.89 47.43
C TYR A 281 2.89 10.34 46.55
N LEU A 282 2.97 10.08 45.24
CA LEU A 282 1.88 10.32 44.32
C LEU A 282 1.65 9.14 43.39
N THR A 283 0.40 8.99 42.94
CA THR A 283 -0.05 7.93 42.01
C THR A 283 -0.87 8.58 40.91
N CYS A 284 -0.50 8.37 39.64
CA CYS A 284 -1.14 9.03 38.51
C CYS A 284 -1.75 8.06 37.51
N THR A 285 -2.81 8.50 36.83
CA THR A 285 -3.39 7.80 35.67
C THR A 285 -2.58 8.04 34.39
N SER A 286 -2.75 7.15 33.41
CA SER A 286 -2.13 7.25 32.07
C SER A 286 -0.58 7.37 32.12
N ALA A 287 0.02 8.40 31.54
CA ALA A 287 1.47 8.64 31.59
C ALA A 287 1.91 9.56 32.75
N GLY A 288 0.97 10.02 33.59
CA GLY A 288 1.23 10.88 34.73
C GLY A 288 1.49 12.36 34.42
N ASP A 289 1.64 12.75 33.15
CA ASP A 289 1.85 14.13 32.72
C ASP A 289 0.90 14.58 31.59
N ASN A 290 0.22 13.66 30.91
CA ASN A 290 -0.61 13.96 29.74
C ASN A 290 -1.96 14.58 30.11
N TYR A 291 -2.54 15.36 29.19
CA TYR A 291 -3.83 16.03 29.38
C TYR A 291 -4.93 15.03 29.78
N GLY A 292 -5.67 15.37 30.84
CA GLY A 292 -6.67 14.51 31.48
C GLY A 292 -6.09 13.60 32.57
N ALA A 293 -4.78 13.33 32.60
CA ALA A 293 -4.17 12.52 33.64
C ALA A 293 -4.42 13.13 35.03
N THR A 294 -4.79 12.28 35.97
CA THR A 294 -5.09 12.64 37.35
C THR A 294 -4.04 12.04 38.26
N CYS A 295 -3.37 12.88 39.05
CA CYS A 295 -2.41 12.46 40.07
C CYS A 295 -3.03 12.66 41.46
N GLU A 296 -3.19 11.58 42.21
CA GLU A 296 -3.53 11.61 43.64
C GLU A 296 -2.24 11.68 44.49
N TYR A 297 -2.30 12.46 45.57
CA TYR A 297 -1.23 12.64 46.54
C TYR A 297 -1.57 11.87 47.82
N HIS A 298 -0.65 11.04 48.28
CA HIS A 298 -0.77 10.23 49.49
C HIS A 298 0.30 10.65 50.49
N CYS A 299 0.02 10.55 51.78
CA CYS A 299 0.97 10.89 52.85
C CYS A 299 1.50 9.63 53.55
N ASP A 300 2.73 9.71 54.04
CA ASP A 300 3.37 8.65 54.78
C ASP A 300 2.74 8.47 56.18
N GLY A 301 2.95 7.31 56.79
CA GLY A 301 2.24 6.91 58.00
C GLY A 301 2.57 7.77 59.22
N GLY A 302 1.61 8.59 59.63
CA GLY A 302 1.80 9.63 60.66
C GLY A 302 1.80 11.05 60.12
N TYR A 303 1.53 11.24 58.83
CA TYR A 303 1.30 12.54 58.20
C TYR A 303 -0.12 12.60 57.62
N GLU A 304 -0.74 13.77 57.70
CA GLU A 304 -2.10 14.03 57.24
C GLU A 304 -2.09 15.09 56.12
N ARG A 305 -2.93 14.85 55.11
CA ARG A 305 -2.97 15.60 53.85
C ARG A 305 -3.74 16.92 54.03
N GLN A 306 -3.03 18.04 53.96
CA GLN A 306 -3.61 19.39 53.96
C GLN A 306 -3.69 19.91 52.51
N GLY A 307 -4.92 20.11 52.01
CA GLY A 307 -5.19 20.56 50.64
C GLY A 307 -6.00 19.53 49.83
N THR A 308 -6.03 19.71 48.51
CA THR A 308 -6.79 18.83 47.60
C THR A 308 -6.16 17.45 47.47
N PRO A 309 -6.96 16.35 47.43
CA PRO A 309 -6.43 14.99 47.36
C PRO A 309 -5.70 14.69 46.05
N SER A 310 -6.21 15.24 44.94
CA SER A 310 -5.70 14.99 43.59
C SER A 310 -5.64 16.26 42.75
N ARG A 311 -4.87 16.20 41.65
CA ARG A 311 -4.72 17.26 40.66
C ARG A 311 -4.82 16.65 39.26
N VAL A 312 -5.41 17.40 38.32
CA VAL A 312 -5.66 16.96 36.94
C VAL A 312 -4.86 17.84 35.97
N CYS A 313 -4.20 17.24 34.98
CA CYS A 313 -3.51 17.99 33.93
C CYS A 313 -4.55 18.60 32.97
N GLN A 314 -4.60 19.93 32.91
CA GLN A 314 -5.61 20.68 32.15
C GLN A 314 -5.18 20.96 30.70
N SER A 315 -6.15 21.37 29.87
CA SER A 315 -5.93 21.67 28.44
C SER A 315 -4.97 22.85 28.21
N SER A 316 -4.75 23.67 29.24
CA SER A 316 -3.78 24.76 29.36
C SER A 316 -2.33 24.31 29.55
N ARG A 317 -2.06 23.00 29.69
CA ARG A 317 -0.76 22.42 30.11
C ARG A 317 -0.36 22.79 31.55
N GLN A 318 -1.35 23.06 32.41
CA GLN A 318 -1.15 23.34 33.84
C GLN A 318 -1.95 22.35 34.69
N TRP A 319 -1.51 22.11 35.92
CA TRP A 319 -2.22 21.27 36.89
C TRP A 319 -3.30 22.05 37.64
N SER A 320 -4.47 21.46 37.85
CA SER A 320 -5.51 22.04 38.69
C SER A 320 -5.05 22.23 40.14
N GLY A 321 -5.50 23.31 40.79
CA GLY A 321 -5.24 23.58 42.21
C GLY A 321 -3.76 23.77 42.57
N SER A 322 -3.48 23.83 43.87
CA SER A 322 -2.13 23.83 44.45
C SER A 322 -1.69 22.39 44.80
N PRO A 323 -0.37 22.12 44.95
CA PRO A 323 0.08 20.88 45.59
C PRO A 323 -0.35 20.85 47.07
N PRO A 324 -0.86 19.72 47.59
CA PRO A 324 -1.12 19.55 49.02
C PRO A 324 0.18 19.35 49.81
N ILE A 325 0.09 19.52 51.13
CA ILE A 325 1.20 19.33 52.08
C ILE A 325 0.86 18.16 53.00
N CYS A 326 1.79 17.24 53.21
CA CYS A 326 1.69 16.22 54.25
C CYS A 326 2.30 16.77 55.55
N ALA A 327 1.45 17.03 56.55
CA ALA A 327 1.86 17.60 57.84
C ALA A 327 1.77 16.52 58.94
N PRO A 328 2.64 16.53 59.97
CA PRO A 328 2.58 15.53 61.04
C PRO A 328 1.19 15.44 61.70
N MET A 329 0.71 14.22 61.92
CA MET A 329 -0.61 13.96 62.53
C MET A 329 -0.68 14.56 63.94
N LYS A 330 -1.81 15.18 64.26
CA LYS A 330 -2.05 15.74 65.60
C LYS A 330 -2.77 14.71 66.46
N ILE A 331 -1.99 13.87 67.14
CA ILE A 331 -2.51 12.95 68.16
C ILE A 331 -3.20 13.77 69.25
N ASN A 332 -4.46 13.44 69.54
CA ASN A 332 -5.22 13.96 70.66
C ASN A 332 -5.31 12.91 71.77
N VAL A 333 -4.58 13.11 72.86
CA VAL A 333 -4.70 12.28 74.09
C VAL A 333 -5.93 12.63 74.94
N ASN A 334 -6.56 13.78 74.72
CA ASN A 334 -7.78 14.19 75.43
C ASN A 334 -9.01 13.55 74.77
N VAL A 335 -9.17 12.24 74.97
CA VAL A 335 -10.28 11.42 74.47
C VAL A 335 -10.98 10.69 75.61
N ASN A 336 -12.23 10.29 75.36
CA ASN A 336 -13.12 9.73 76.38
C ASN A 336 -13.08 8.19 76.46
N SER A 337 -12.35 7.52 75.57
CA SER A 337 -12.14 6.06 75.58
C SER A 337 -10.85 5.69 74.85
N ALA A 338 -10.27 4.54 75.18
CA ALA A 338 -9.06 4.04 74.53
C ALA A 338 -9.31 3.67 73.06
N ALA A 339 -10.52 3.24 72.69
CA ALA A 339 -10.91 3.03 71.30
C ALA A 339 -10.72 4.33 70.48
N GLY A 340 -11.24 5.46 70.97
CA GLY A 340 -11.06 6.77 70.33
C GLY A 340 -9.61 7.31 70.35
N LEU A 341 -8.70 6.69 71.11
CA LEU A 341 -7.27 6.92 70.98
C LEU A 341 -6.66 6.07 69.85
N LEU A 342 -6.99 4.77 69.81
CA LEU A 342 -6.49 3.81 68.83
C LEU A 342 -6.96 4.13 67.40
N ASP A 343 -8.22 4.54 67.24
CA ASP A 343 -8.83 4.94 65.95
C ASP A 343 -8.05 6.06 65.23
N GLN A 344 -7.34 6.92 65.97
CA GLN A 344 -6.53 8.00 65.38
C GLN A 344 -5.34 7.47 64.58
N PHE A 345 -4.85 6.27 64.91
CA PHE A 345 -3.72 5.60 64.26
C PHE A 345 -4.14 4.59 63.18
N TYR A 346 -5.42 4.20 63.12
CA TYR A 346 -5.95 3.27 62.12
C TYR A 346 -5.60 3.71 60.69
N GLU A 347 -5.16 2.76 59.86
CA GLU A 347 -4.53 2.89 58.53
C GLU A 347 -3.25 3.77 58.45
N LYS A 348 -2.98 4.62 59.46
CA LYS A 348 -1.85 5.56 59.48
C LYS A 348 -0.60 4.97 60.09
N ARG A 349 -0.68 4.35 61.29
CA ARG A 349 0.49 3.93 62.08
C ARG A 349 0.29 2.59 62.80
N ARG A 350 1.41 1.89 62.98
CA ARG A 350 1.58 0.71 63.83
C ARG A 350 1.81 1.19 65.27
N LEU A 351 1.38 0.42 66.27
CA LEU A 351 1.58 0.79 67.69
C LEU A 351 2.48 -0.22 68.40
N LEU A 352 3.46 0.28 69.14
CA LEU A 352 4.28 -0.51 70.04
C LEU A 352 3.94 -0.09 71.48
N ILE A 353 3.08 -0.85 72.14
CA ILE A 353 2.61 -0.52 73.49
C ILE A 353 3.46 -1.28 74.50
N ILE A 354 4.16 -0.54 75.35
CA ILE A 354 5.14 -1.04 76.33
C ILE A 354 4.54 -0.89 77.73
N SER A 355 4.47 -1.98 78.47
CA SER A 355 3.95 -2.04 79.82
C SER A 355 5.00 -2.53 80.82
N ALA A 356 5.09 -1.86 81.98
CA ALA A 356 6.02 -2.25 83.05
C ALA A 356 5.46 -1.94 84.45
N PRO A 357 5.87 -2.69 85.49
CA PRO A 357 5.38 -2.50 86.86
C PRO A 357 5.82 -1.19 87.51
N ASP A 358 6.95 -0.62 87.10
CA ASP A 358 7.62 0.51 87.76
C ASP A 358 8.67 1.15 86.82
N PRO A 359 8.87 2.48 86.82
CA PRO A 359 9.83 3.15 85.92
C PRO A 359 11.30 2.82 86.22
N SER A 360 11.64 2.23 87.37
CA SER A 360 12.98 1.74 87.67
C SER A 360 13.31 0.40 86.97
N ASN A 361 12.30 -0.32 86.48
CA ASN A 361 12.40 -1.67 85.94
C ASN A 361 13.48 -1.80 84.84
N ARG A 362 14.35 -2.81 84.98
CA ARG A 362 15.50 -3.03 84.10
C ARG A 362 15.11 -3.26 82.64
N TYR A 363 14.08 -4.06 82.38
CA TYR A 363 13.64 -4.42 81.03
C TYR A 363 13.02 -3.21 80.32
N TYR A 364 12.17 -2.45 81.02
CA TYR A 364 11.64 -1.18 80.52
C TYR A 364 12.75 -0.18 80.16
N LYS A 365 13.70 0.08 81.07
CA LYS A 365 14.83 0.98 80.81
C LYS A 365 15.68 0.53 79.62
N MET A 366 15.94 -0.77 79.49
CA MET A 366 16.67 -1.33 78.37
C MET A 366 15.91 -1.13 77.05
N GLN A 367 14.61 -1.44 77.02
CA GLN A 367 13.79 -1.27 75.81
C GLN A 367 13.73 0.18 75.34
N ILE A 368 13.43 1.13 76.25
CA ILE A 368 13.34 2.55 75.90
C ILE A 368 14.70 3.09 75.45
N SER A 369 15.81 2.69 76.09
CA SER A 369 17.14 3.12 75.67
C SER A 369 17.49 2.65 74.26
N MET A 370 17.11 1.42 73.87
CA MET A 370 17.31 0.91 72.50
C MET A 370 16.41 1.63 71.50
N LEU A 371 15.12 1.79 71.79
CA LEU A 371 14.17 2.44 70.88
C LEU A 371 14.47 3.94 70.68
N GLN A 372 14.98 4.65 71.69
CA GLN A 372 15.40 6.05 71.58
C GLN A 372 16.57 6.24 70.61
N GLN A 373 17.46 5.26 70.46
CA GLN A 373 18.56 5.30 69.49
C GLN A 373 18.08 5.03 68.06
N SER A 374 16.90 4.42 67.88
CA SER A 374 16.40 3.94 66.58
C SER A 374 15.11 4.64 66.10
N ILE A 375 14.81 5.85 66.60
CA ILE A 375 13.60 6.63 66.27
C ILE A 375 13.42 6.79 64.75
N CYS A 376 14.50 7.06 64.01
CA CYS A 376 14.47 7.20 62.54
C CYS A 376 13.91 5.93 61.86
N GLY A 377 14.40 4.74 62.26
CA GLY A 377 13.94 3.44 61.72
C GLY A 377 12.54 3.03 62.18
N LEU A 378 12.05 3.59 63.30
CA LEU A 378 10.67 3.42 63.77
C LEU A 378 9.68 4.31 63.00
N ASP A 379 10.03 5.59 62.78
CA ASP A 379 9.20 6.53 62.02
C ASP A 379 9.12 6.12 60.53
N LEU A 380 10.20 5.61 59.91
CA LEU A 380 10.18 4.99 58.56
C LEU A 380 9.23 3.78 58.46
N ARG A 381 9.01 3.07 59.57
CA ARG A 381 8.10 1.92 59.66
C ARG A 381 6.72 2.30 60.19
N HIS A 382 6.49 3.61 60.34
CA HIS A 382 5.23 4.20 60.78
C HIS A 382 4.82 3.73 62.19
N VAL A 383 5.78 3.49 63.08
CA VAL A 383 5.55 3.03 64.46
C VAL A 383 5.38 4.22 65.40
N SER A 384 4.37 4.17 66.27
CA SER A 384 4.27 5.04 67.46
C SER A 384 4.39 4.20 68.73
N ILE A 385 5.20 4.68 69.68
CA ILE A 385 5.36 4.04 71.00
C ILE A 385 4.31 4.60 71.96
N ILE A 386 3.68 3.73 72.74
CA ILE A 386 2.83 4.09 73.89
C ILE A 386 3.45 3.44 75.13
N GLU A 387 3.77 4.24 76.16
CA GLU A 387 4.37 3.75 77.40
C GLU A 387 3.32 3.75 78.52
N LEU A 388 3.12 2.61 79.19
CA LEU A 388 2.16 2.40 80.28
C LEU A 388 2.88 1.82 81.51
N VAL A 389 3.34 2.68 82.41
CA VAL A 389 4.38 2.32 83.40
C VAL A 389 3.92 2.63 84.82
N GLY A 390 4.13 1.70 85.76
CA GLY A 390 3.74 1.87 87.17
C GLY A 390 2.48 1.10 87.54
N GLN A 391 1.94 1.41 88.73
CA GLN A 391 0.68 0.86 89.26
C GLN A 391 -0.16 1.99 89.89
N PRO A 392 -1.51 1.91 89.85
CA PRO A 392 -2.37 2.90 90.49
C PRO A 392 -2.05 3.10 91.98
N PRO A 393 -2.02 4.34 92.51
CA PRO A 393 -2.37 5.60 91.85
C PRO A 393 -1.18 6.31 91.16
N GLN A 394 -0.01 5.69 91.05
CA GLN A 394 1.23 6.30 90.54
C GLN A 394 1.65 5.79 89.15
N GLU A 395 0.70 5.31 88.33
CA GLU A 395 1.00 4.92 86.95
C GLU A 395 0.98 6.11 85.99
N VAL A 396 1.89 6.06 85.01
CA VAL A 396 2.07 7.07 83.97
C VAL A 396 1.87 6.41 82.61
N GLY A 397 0.88 6.91 81.88
CA GLY A 397 0.70 6.64 80.46
C GLY A 397 1.22 7.81 79.63
N ARG A 398 1.97 7.57 78.55
CA ARG A 398 2.35 8.65 77.62
C ARG A 398 2.54 8.19 76.17
N ILE A 399 2.42 9.15 75.26
CA ILE A 399 2.77 9.05 73.83
C ILE A 399 3.67 10.24 73.49
N ARG A 400 4.97 9.99 73.30
CA ARG A 400 6.00 11.04 73.31
C ARG A 400 5.84 11.88 74.61
N GLU A 401 5.82 13.21 74.52
CA GLU A 401 5.64 14.09 75.69
C GLU A 401 4.19 14.22 76.20
N GLN A 402 3.20 13.64 75.52
CA GLN A 402 1.79 13.78 75.90
C GLN A 402 1.37 12.70 76.90
N GLN A 403 0.89 13.09 78.08
CA GLN A 403 0.39 12.16 79.10
C GLN A 403 -1.04 11.69 78.80
N LEU A 404 -1.35 10.45 79.17
CA LEU A 404 -2.68 9.84 79.11
C LEU A 404 -3.38 9.95 80.47
N SER A 405 -4.71 10.03 80.48
CA SER A 405 -5.50 9.96 81.71
C SER A 405 -5.58 8.53 82.27
N ALA A 406 -5.78 8.38 83.57
CA ALA A 406 -5.83 7.09 84.26
C ALA A 406 -6.90 6.12 83.68
N SER A 407 -8.07 6.65 83.26
CA SER A 407 -9.11 5.83 82.61
C SER A 407 -8.63 5.23 81.28
N ILE A 408 -7.90 6.00 80.48
CA ILE A 408 -7.33 5.55 79.21
C ILE A 408 -6.20 4.53 79.44
N ILE A 409 -5.43 4.66 80.52
CA ILE A 409 -4.40 3.67 80.90
C ILE A 409 -5.05 2.33 81.29
N GLU A 410 -6.09 2.36 82.12
CA GLU A 410 -6.85 1.15 82.50
C GLU A 410 -7.50 0.50 81.27
N GLU A 411 -8.21 1.27 80.43
CA GLU A 411 -8.85 0.75 79.22
C GLU A 411 -7.83 0.16 78.24
N LEU A 412 -6.71 0.84 77.95
CA LEU A 412 -5.67 0.30 77.06
C LEU A 412 -5.12 -1.03 77.58
N ARG A 413 -4.83 -1.11 78.89
CA ARG A 413 -4.37 -2.35 79.53
C ARG A 413 -5.41 -3.47 79.45
N GLN A 414 -6.69 -3.15 79.62
CA GLN A 414 -7.79 -4.11 79.53
C GLN A 414 -8.00 -4.61 78.09
N PHE A 415 -8.13 -3.71 77.11
CA PHE A 415 -8.29 -4.07 75.70
C PHE A 415 -7.12 -4.89 75.17
N GLN A 416 -5.89 -4.46 75.46
CA GLN A 416 -4.66 -5.08 74.95
C GLN A 416 -4.10 -6.19 75.86
N ARG A 417 -4.82 -6.54 76.95
CA ARG A 417 -4.46 -7.59 77.92
C ARG A 417 -3.05 -7.44 78.50
N LEU A 418 -2.65 -6.21 78.83
CA LEU A 418 -1.30 -5.85 79.29
C LEU A 418 -1.21 -5.83 80.82
N THR A 419 -0.37 -6.70 81.38
CA THR A 419 -0.25 -6.88 82.83
C THR A 419 0.57 -5.78 83.52
N ARG A 420 0.27 -5.52 84.79
CA ARG A 420 1.02 -4.64 85.70
C ARG A 420 2.11 -5.36 86.51
N SER A 421 2.22 -6.69 86.40
CA SER A 421 3.10 -7.50 87.27
C SER A 421 4.54 -7.66 86.75
N TYR A 422 4.74 -7.65 85.44
CA TYR A 422 6.05 -7.83 84.79
C TYR A 422 6.11 -7.04 83.47
N PHE A 423 7.31 -6.90 82.89
CA PHE A 423 7.49 -6.21 81.61
C PHE A 423 6.79 -6.97 80.48
N ASN A 424 5.96 -6.28 79.69
CA ASN A 424 5.28 -6.87 78.54
C ASN A 424 5.05 -5.81 77.46
N MET A 425 5.21 -6.20 76.20
CA MET A 425 5.12 -5.31 75.04
C MET A 425 4.28 -5.97 73.95
N VAL A 426 3.45 -5.19 73.25
CA VAL A 426 2.66 -5.66 72.10
C VAL A 426 2.89 -4.78 70.88
N LEU A 427 3.10 -5.41 69.72
CA LEU A 427 3.13 -4.78 68.41
C LEU A 427 1.76 -4.97 67.73
N ILE A 428 1.11 -3.85 67.42
CA ILE A 428 -0.19 -3.77 66.75
C ILE A 428 0.03 -3.18 65.35
N ASP A 429 -0.59 -3.74 64.33
CA ASP A 429 -0.50 -3.23 62.97
C ASP A 429 -1.38 -1.98 62.71
N LYS A 430 -1.41 -1.53 61.45
CA LYS A 430 -2.23 -0.38 61.02
C LYS A 430 -3.73 -0.66 61.00
N GLN A 431 -4.14 -1.93 61.10
CA GLN A 431 -5.53 -2.38 61.11
C GLN A 431 -6.06 -2.56 62.55
N GLY A 432 -5.23 -2.28 63.57
CA GLY A 432 -5.58 -2.48 64.98
C GLY A 432 -5.43 -3.93 65.44
N ILE A 433 -4.79 -4.79 64.65
CA ILE A 433 -4.62 -6.21 64.94
C ILE A 433 -3.33 -6.42 65.74
N ASP A 434 -3.46 -7.13 66.86
CA ASP A 434 -2.36 -7.70 67.66
C ASP A 434 -1.53 -8.67 66.82
N ARG A 435 -0.23 -8.39 66.63
CA ARG A 435 0.65 -9.15 65.73
C ARG A 435 1.77 -9.90 66.43
N GLU A 436 2.38 -9.31 67.46
CA GLU A 436 3.46 -9.96 68.21
C GLU A 436 3.54 -9.44 69.64
N ARG A 437 3.93 -10.32 70.58
CA ARG A 437 3.96 -10.04 72.03
C ARG A 437 5.27 -10.49 72.66
N TYR A 438 5.95 -9.54 73.30
CA TYR A 438 7.26 -9.74 73.88
C TYR A 438 7.19 -9.63 75.42
N MET A 439 7.77 -10.61 76.12
CA MET A 439 7.87 -10.61 77.60
C MET A 439 9.26 -10.17 78.11
N GLU A 440 10.21 -9.98 77.20
CA GLU A 440 11.58 -9.52 77.46
C GLU A 440 11.95 -8.41 76.46
N PRO A 441 13.02 -7.62 76.70
CA PRO A 441 13.44 -6.57 75.78
C PRO A 441 13.93 -7.15 74.44
N VAL A 442 13.51 -6.53 73.34
CA VAL A 442 13.78 -6.97 71.97
C VAL A 442 14.48 -5.86 71.19
N THR A 443 15.42 -6.26 70.34
CA THR A 443 16.25 -5.33 69.58
C THR A 443 15.41 -4.53 68.57
N PRO A 444 15.79 -3.27 68.25
CA PRO A 444 15.13 -2.53 67.19
C PRO A 444 15.20 -3.26 65.84
N GLU A 445 16.32 -3.94 65.54
CA GLU A 445 16.51 -4.73 64.32
C GLU A 445 15.51 -5.87 64.17
N GLU A 446 15.18 -6.59 65.25
CA GLU A 446 14.22 -7.69 65.25
C GLU A 446 12.77 -7.21 65.10
N ILE A 447 12.42 -6.07 65.70
CA ILE A 447 11.14 -5.37 65.43
C ILE A 447 11.10 -4.90 63.97
N PHE A 448 12.23 -4.46 63.42
CA PHE A 448 12.34 -3.95 62.06
C PHE A 448 12.21 -5.05 61.00
N THR A 449 12.86 -6.21 61.17
CA THR A 449 12.71 -7.35 60.25
C THR A 449 11.29 -7.89 60.30
N PHE A 450 10.69 -8.07 61.48
CA PHE A 450 9.30 -8.52 61.60
C PHE A 450 8.30 -7.58 60.88
N ILE A 451 8.49 -6.27 61.00
CA ILE A 451 7.66 -5.30 60.26
C ILE A 451 7.92 -5.39 58.75
N ASP A 452 9.19 -5.41 58.32
CA ASP A 452 9.60 -5.37 56.92
C ASP A 452 9.17 -6.64 56.16
N ASP A 453 9.26 -7.82 56.78
CA ASP A 453 8.93 -9.12 56.17
C ASP A 453 7.42 -9.43 56.17
N TYR A 454 6.67 -9.02 57.22
CA TYR A 454 5.29 -9.48 57.42
C TYR A 454 4.21 -8.38 57.41
N LEU A 455 4.57 -7.12 57.72
CA LEU A 455 3.56 -6.07 57.97
C LEU A 455 3.57 -4.91 56.98
N LEU A 456 4.59 -4.76 56.12
CA LEU A 456 4.62 -3.69 55.11
C LEU A 456 3.70 -4.00 53.93
N SER A 457 2.96 -2.98 53.49
CA SER A 457 2.24 -3.01 52.21
C SER A 457 3.19 -2.96 51.01
N ASN A 458 2.75 -3.42 49.83
CA ASN A 458 3.53 -3.32 48.58
C ASN A 458 4.05 -1.90 48.30
N GLN A 459 3.28 -0.87 48.66
CA GLN A 459 3.67 0.52 48.48
C GLN A 459 4.71 0.97 49.52
N GLU A 460 4.57 0.58 50.79
CA GLU A 460 5.62 0.79 51.81
C GLU A 460 6.92 0.06 51.45
N LEU A 461 6.86 -1.15 50.89
CA LEU A 461 8.01 -1.90 50.39
C LEU A 461 8.72 -1.24 49.19
N ILE A 462 8.03 -0.36 48.44
CA ILE A 462 8.64 0.46 47.40
C ILE A 462 9.27 1.72 48.02
N GLN A 463 8.55 2.42 48.91
CA GLN A 463 9.10 3.60 49.60
C GLN A 463 10.33 3.24 50.45
N ARG A 464 10.28 2.17 51.24
CA ARG A 464 11.41 1.72 52.08
C ARG A 464 12.65 1.33 51.26
N ARG A 465 12.49 0.87 50.01
CA ARG A 465 13.60 0.65 49.06
C ARG A 465 14.18 1.94 48.49
N MET A 466 13.38 2.99 48.29
CA MET A 466 13.86 4.32 47.90
C MET A 466 14.45 5.11 49.08
N GLN A 467 14.00 4.81 50.30
CA GLN A 467 14.37 5.46 51.56
C GLN A 467 15.29 4.56 52.40
N ARG A 468 16.06 3.67 51.76
CA ARG A 468 16.90 2.69 52.47
C ARG A 468 17.92 3.40 53.37
N ASP A 469 18.70 4.26 52.74
CA ASP A 469 19.93 4.87 53.26
C ASP A 469 19.67 6.15 54.10
N ILE A 470 18.41 6.44 54.47
CA ILE A 470 18.02 7.67 55.18
C ILE A 470 18.29 7.59 56.71
N CYS A 471 18.44 6.38 57.24
CA CYS A 471 18.63 6.11 58.67
C CYS A 471 19.77 5.09 58.93
N GLU A 472 20.71 4.95 57.99
CA GLU A 472 21.95 4.17 58.15
C GLU A 472 23.11 5.09 58.57
#